data_AF-A0A3D4Z1S1-F1
#
_entry.id   AF-A0A3D4Z1S1-F1
#
_cell.length_a   1.000
_cell.length_b   1.000
_cell.length_c   1.000
_cell.angle_alpha   90.00
_cell.angle_beta   90.00
_cell.angle_gamma   90.00
#
_symmetry.space_group_name_H-M   'P 1'
#
loop_
_entity.id
_entity.type
_entity.pdbx_description
1 polymer ?
#
loop_
_entity_poly.entity_id
_entity_poly.type
_entity_poly.pdbx_seq_one_letter_code
_entity_poly.pdbx_strand_id
1 'polypeptide(L)'
;MKVTINEKGVRRWLQGHAWVFRSDLKSLEAERAGPATVFSESGKILGEALYSPKSLIALRRMTQGREKITAGLIRERIEQADRHRQVRFKGEKAYRVVFGEADFLPSLIVDRFGD
;
A
#
# COMPACT_ATOMS: atom_id res chain seq x y z
N MET A 1 -13.22 -3.14 -5.01
CA MET A 1 -13.49 -4.53 -5.46
C MET A 1 -13.02 -5.52 -4.41
N LYS A 2 -13.57 -6.75 -4.42
CA LYS A 2 -13.12 -7.86 -3.57
C LYS A 2 -12.00 -8.66 -4.24
N VAL A 3 -10.95 -8.98 -3.48
CA VAL A 3 -9.88 -9.89 -3.88
C VAL A 3 -9.63 -10.90 -2.76
N THR A 4 -9.57 -12.19 -3.10
CA THR A 4 -9.23 -13.26 -2.16
C THR A 4 -7.83 -13.79 -2.46
N ILE A 5 -7.03 -14.00 -1.41
CA ILE A 5 -5.66 -14.52 -1.50
C ILE A 5 -5.56 -15.88 -0.82
N ASN A 6 -4.62 -16.70 -1.29
CA ASN A 6 -4.39 -18.03 -0.71
C ASN A 6 -3.70 -17.98 0.67
N GLU A 7 -3.65 -19.11 1.37
CA GLU A 7 -3.03 -19.20 2.71
C GLU A 7 -1.58 -18.69 2.78
N LYS A 8 -0.77 -18.90 1.72
CA LYS A 8 0.60 -18.39 1.64
C LYS A 8 0.61 -16.86 1.63
N GLY A 9 -0.27 -16.26 0.84
CA GLY A 9 -0.49 -14.82 0.81
C GLY A 9 -0.95 -14.28 2.16
N VAL A 10 -1.89 -14.96 2.83
CA VAL A 10 -2.36 -14.59 4.17
C VAL A 10 -1.20 -14.60 5.18
N ARG A 11 -0.38 -15.65 5.20
CA ARG A 11 0.76 -15.77 6.12
C ARG A 11 1.73 -14.59 5.98
N ARG A 12 2.10 -14.27 4.74
CA ARG A 12 2.98 -13.12 4.42
C ARG A 12 2.32 -11.79 4.80
N TRP A 13 1.03 -11.62 4.52
CA TRP A 13 0.30 -10.42 4.90
C TRP A 13 0.34 -10.17 6.40
N LEU A 14 0.09 -11.21 7.20
CA LEU A 14 0.13 -11.13 8.66
C LEU A 14 1.54 -10.88 9.22
N GLN A 15 2.57 -11.34 8.52
CA GLN A 15 3.98 -11.05 8.83
C GLN A 15 4.43 -9.64 8.45
N GLY A 16 3.55 -8.80 7.90
CA GLY A 16 3.90 -7.42 7.58
C GLY A 16 4.35 -7.19 6.14
N HIS A 17 4.34 -8.19 5.26
CA HIS A 17 4.74 -8.00 3.87
C HIS A 17 3.85 -6.97 3.16
N ALA A 18 4.47 -5.99 2.49
CA ALA A 18 3.76 -4.94 1.76
C ALA A 18 3.16 -5.43 0.42
N TRP A 19 3.57 -6.61 -0.05
CA TRP A 19 3.26 -7.10 -1.40
C TRP A 19 2.55 -8.44 -1.37
N VAL A 20 1.58 -8.60 -2.26
CA VAL A 20 1.00 -9.90 -2.62
C VAL A 20 1.31 -10.18 -4.08
N PHE A 21 1.92 -11.33 -4.34
CA PHE A 21 2.26 -11.75 -5.68
C PHE A 21 1.03 -12.27 -6.42
N ARG A 22 1.05 -12.18 -7.75
CA ARG A 22 -0.02 -12.69 -8.62
C ARG A 22 -0.32 -14.17 -8.38
N SER A 23 0.72 -14.97 -8.12
CA SER A 23 0.59 -16.40 -7.77
C SER A 23 -0.19 -16.65 -6.47
N ASP A 24 -0.30 -15.64 -5.61
CA ASP A 24 -0.99 -15.73 -4.32
C ASP A 24 -2.44 -15.24 -4.41
N LEU A 25 -2.88 -14.73 -5.58
CA LEU A 25 -4.29 -14.40 -5.82
C LEU A 25 -5.10 -15.66 -6.12
N LYS A 26 -6.25 -15.80 -5.46
CA LYS A 26 -7.16 -16.93 -5.64
C LYS A 26 -8.37 -16.56 -6.49
N SER A 27 -8.97 -15.40 -6.22
CA SER A 27 -10.08 -14.87 -7.00
C SER A 27 -10.16 -13.35 -6.88
N LEU A 28 -10.76 -12.73 -7.89
CA LEU A 28 -11.00 -11.30 -7.98
C LEU A 28 -12.35 -11.06 -8.65
N GLU A 29 -13.05 -10.04 -8.17
CA GLU A 29 -14.39 -9.66 -8.68
C GLU A 29 -14.32 -9.03 -10.07
N ALA A 30 -13.25 -8.28 -10.37
CA ALA A 30 -13.03 -7.64 -11.66
C ALA A 30 -11.54 -7.40 -11.91
N GLU A 31 -11.10 -7.45 -13.17
CA GLU A 31 -9.73 -7.07 -13.58
C GLU A 31 -9.57 -5.54 -13.74
N ARG A 32 -9.98 -4.79 -12.71
CA ARG A 32 -9.90 -3.31 -12.71
C ARG A 32 -8.84 -2.82 -11.74
N ALA A 33 -7.88 -2.04 -12.25
CA ALA A 33 -6.87 -1.39 -11.43
C ALA A 33 -7.51 -0.46 -10.38
N GLY A 34 -6.89 -0.38 -9.19
CA GLY A 34 -7.32 0.51 -8.11
C GLY A 34 -7.48 -0.18 -6.76
N PRO A 35 -8.18 0.47 -5.80
CA PRO A 35 -8.36 -0.05 -4.45
C PRO A 35 -9.15 -1.37 -4.40
N ALA A 36 -8.64 -2.31 -3.61
CA ALA A 36 -9.21 -3.63 -3.39
C ALA A 36 -9.28 -3.94 -1.89
N THR A 37 -10.42 -4.46 -1.44
CA THR A 37 -10.52 -5.07 -0.11
C THR A 37 -10.06 -6.53 -0.22
N VAL A 38 -9.08 -6.90 0.60
CA VAL A 38 -8.40 -8.19 0.54
C VAL A 38 -8.97 -9.13 1.60
N PHE A 39 -9.27 -10.36 1.21
CA PHE A 39 -9.85 -11.39 2.05
C PHE A 39 -9.00 -12.66 2.07
N SER A 40 -9.04 -13.40 3.18
CA SER A 40 -8.63 -14.81 3.20
C SER A 40 -9.67 -15.69 2.49
N GLU A 41 -9.30 -16.94 2.21
CA GLU A 41 -10.22 -17.96 1.68
C GLU A 41 -11.39 -18.24 2.64
N SER A 42 -11.18 -18.12 3.95
CA SER A 42 -12.23 -18.21 4.98
C SER A 42 -13.15 -16.98 5.07
N GLY A 43 -12.96 -15.97 4.21
CA GLY A 43 -13.80 -14.76 4.19
C GLY A 43 -13.42 -13.69 5.22
N LYS A 44 -12.30 -13.84 5.95
CA LYS A 44 -11.81 -12.82 6.87
C LYS A 44 -11.23 -11.63 6.10
N ILE A 45 -11.62 -10.41 6.48
CA ILE A 45 -11.02 -9.18 5.94
C ILE A 45 -9.59 -9.04 6.48
N LEU A 46 -8.64 -8.81 5.58
CA LEU A 46 -7.22 -8.61 5.90
C LEU A 46 -6.80 -7.14 5.88
N GLY A 47 -7.43 -6.34 5.02
CA GLY A 47 -7.16 -4.91 4.83
C GLY A 47 -7.44 -4.47 3.40
N GLU A 48 -6.99 -3.26 3.05
CA GLU A 48 -7.07 -2.72 1.70
C GLU A 48 -5.70 -2.59 1.04
N ALA A 49 -5.69 -2.76 -0.27
CA ALA A 49 -4.49 -2.71 -1.10
C ALA A 49 -4.78 -2.07 -2.46
N LEU A 50 -3.74 -1.59 -3.13
CA LEU A 50 -3.80 -1.15 -4.51
C LEU A 50 -3.54 -2.35 -5.44
N TYR A 51 -4.50 -2.67 -6.29
CA TYR A 51 -4.39 -3.73 -7.29
C TYR A 51 -3.84 -3.22 -8.62
N SER A 52 -2.95 -4.01 -9.21
CA SER A 52 -2.33 -3.75 -10.52
C SER A 52 -2.52 -4.97 -11.46
N PRO A 53 -3.40 -4.89 -12.48
CA PRO A 53 -3.79 -6.05 -13.29
C PRO A 53 -2.68 -6.64 -14.16
N LYS A 54 -1.62 -5.88 -14.47
CA LYS A 54 -0.50 -6.32 -15.31
C LYS A 54 0.80 -6.63 -14.53
N SER A 55 0.79 -6.50 -13.21
CA SER A 55 1.98 -6.65 -12.37
C SER A 55 2.09 -8.04 -11.74
N LEU A 56 3.33 -8.55 -11.57
CA LEU A 56 3.63 -9.72 -10.76
C LEU A 56 3.42 -9.45 -9.26
N ILE A 57 3.70 -8.22 -8.80
CA ILE A 57 3.22 -7.72 -7.51
C ILE A 57 1.80 -7.22 -7.74
N ALA A 58 0.83 -8.10 -7.53
CA ALA A 58 -0.55 -7.84 -7.93
C ALA A 58 -1.27 -6.92 -6.94
N LEU A 59 -0.95 -7.00 -5.64
CA LEU A 59 -1.46 -6.09 -4.62
C LEU A 59 -0.31 -5.45 -3.85
N ARG A 60 -0.47 -4.16 -3.55
CA ARG A 60 0.40 -3.43 -2.61
C ARG A 60 -0.45 -2.96 -1.44
N ARG A 61 -0.17 -3.51 -0.25
CA ARG A 61 -0.95 -3.27 0.96
C ARG A 61 -0.87 -1.80 1.35
N MET A 62 -2.04 -1.22 1.63
CA MET A 62 -2.17 0.13 2.19
C MET A 62 -2.60 0.06 3.66
N THR A 63 -3.53 -0.82 4.01
CA THR A 63 -4.10 -0.85 5.36
C THR A 63 -4.18 -2.28 5.90
N GLN A 64 -4.46 -2.41 7.20
CA GLN A 64 -4.75 -3.69 7.85
C GLN A 64 -6.15 -3.68 8.48
N GLY A 65 -6.74 -4.86 8.64
CA GLY A 65 -8.04 -5.01 9.26
C GLY A 65 -9.14 -4.32 8.45
N ARG A 66 -9.94 -3.47 9.09
CA ARG A 66 -11.09 -2.80 8.45
C ARG A 66 -10.81 -1.36 8.04
N GLU A 67 -9.60 -0.85 8.28
CA GLU A 67 -9.22 0.51 7.89
C GLU A 67 -9.29 0.67 6.36
N LYS A 68 -9.88 1.79 5.92
CA LYS A 68 -10.11 2.10 4.52
C LYS A 68 -9.04 3.02 3.96
N ILE A 69 -8.73 2.86 2.68
CA ILE A 69 -7.95 3.85 1.94
C ILE A 69 -8.83 5.08 1.74
N THR A 70 -8.50 6.16 2.43
CA THR A 70 -9.19 7.45 2.31
C THR A 70 -8.20 8.55 1.93
N ALA A 71 -8.72 9.66 1.41
CA ALA A 71 -7.90 10.84 1.16
C ALA A 71 -7.25 11.38 2.45
N GLY A 72 -7.93 11.25 3.60
CA GLY A 72 -7.39 11.62 4.91
C GLY A 72 -6.18 10.78 5.31
N LEU A 73 -6.27 9.45 5.17
CA LEU A 73 -5.15 8.55 5.44
C LEU A 73 -3.94 8.84 4.54
N ILE A 74 -4.17 9.08 3.25
CA ILE A 74 -3.10 9.41 2.31
C ILE A 74 -2.43 10.73 2.70
N ARG A 75 -3.21 11.76 3.01
CA ARG A 75 -2.71 13.05 3.49
C ARG A 75 -1.86 12.87 4.74
N GLU A 76 -2.38 12.17 5.74
CA GLU A 76 -1.68 11.94 7.00
C GLU A 76 -0.31 11.28 6.79
N ARG A 77 -0.23 10.26 5.93
CA ARG A 77 1.03 9.57 5.62
C ARG A 77 2.02 10.45 4.88
N ILE A 78 1.55 11.29 3.94
CA ILE A 78 2.42 12.26 3.26
C ILE A 78 2.98 13.26 4.27
N GLU A 79 2.14 13.78 5.16
CA GLU A 79 2.57 14.74 6.19
C GLU A 79 3.55 14.10 7.19
N GLN A 80 3.32 12.84 7.60
CA GLN A 80 4.27 12.09 8.42
C GLN A 80 5.61 11.91 7.71
N ALA A 81 5.58 11.55 6.42
CA ALA A 81 6.77 11.36 5.61
C ALA A 81 7.56 12.67 5.46
N ASP A 82 6.88 13.80 5.20
CA ASP A 82 7.54 15.11 5.10
C ASP A 82 8.14 15.55 6.44
N ARG A 83 7.37 15.45 7.55
CA ARG A 83 7.88 15.77 8.89
C ARG A 83 9.15 14.98 9.22
N HIS A 84 9.19 13.69 8.87
CA HIS A 84 10.37 12.86 9.06
C HIS A 84 11.61 13.42 8.33
N ARG A 85 11.44 13.87 7.07
CA ARG A 85 12.53 14.46 6.28
C ARG A 85 12.94 15.83 6.78
N GLN A 86 11.99 16.69 7.16
CA GLN A 86 12.31 18.02 7.68
C GLN A 86 13.18 17.96 8.95
N VAL A 87 12.96 16.96 9.81
CA VAL A 87 13.81 16.71 10.98
C VAL A 87 15.18 16.19 10.57
N ARG A 88 15.25 15.24 9.62
CA ARG A 88 16.50 14.55 9.25
C ARG A 88 17.43 15.35 8.33
N PHE A 89 16.85 16.19 7.48
CA PHE A 89 17.52 17.01 6.45
C PHE A 89 17.30 18.50 6.72
N LYS A 90 17.36 18.91 7.98
CA LYS A 90 17.11 20.29 8.39
C LYS A 90 17.98 21.27 7.60
N GLY A 91 17.34 22.22 6.92
CA GLY A 91 18.00 23.25 6.10
C GLY A 91 18.12 22.89 4.61
N GLU A 92 17.92 21.62 4.25
CA GLU A 92 17.88 21.19 2.84
C GLU A 92 16.57 21.59 2.18
N LYS A 93 16.67 22.05 0.93
CA LYS A 93 15.51 22.43 0.11
C LYS A 93 15.15 21.41 -0.96
N ALA A 94 15.96 20.37 -1.15
CA ALA A 94 15.71 19.33 -2.13
C ALA A 94 15.85 17.95 -1.50
N TYR A 95 14.76 17.19 -1.46
CA TYR A 95 14.76 15.85 -0.89
C TYR A 95 13.54 15.04 -1.33
N ARG A 96 13.63 13.72 -1.18
CA ARG A 96 12.52 12.81 -1.38
C ARG A 96 11.55 12.84 -0.20
N VAL A 97 10.38 13.44 -0.40
CA VAL A 97 9.31 13.54 0.59
C VAL A 97 8.69 12.16 0.83
N VAL A 98 8.29 11.46 -0.23
CA VAL A 98 7.68 10.13 -0.17
C VAL A 98 8.52 9.13 -0.97
N PHE A 99 8.85 8.01 -0.33
CA PHE A 99 9.62 6.90 -0.88
C PHE A 99 8.84 5.57 -0.82
N GLY A 100 7.69 5.55 -1.48
CA GLY A 100 6.93 4.33 -1.72
C GLY A 100 6.50 3.61 -0.44
N GLU A 101 6.76 2.31 -0.40
CA GLU A 101 6.44 1.42 0.72
C GLU A 101 7.10 1.81 2.04
N ALA A 102 8.26 2.48 2.00
CA ALA A 102 8.95 2.94 3.21
C ALA A 102 8.12 3.97 4.00
N ASP A 103 7.23 4.69 3.31
CA ASP A 103 6.33 5.69 3.89
C ASP A 103 4.87 5.23 3.88
N PHE A 104 4.63 3.93 3.77
CA PHE A 104 3.30 3.33 3.70
C PHE A 104 2.44 3.88 2.55
N LEU A 105 3.07 4.37 1.49
CA LEU A 105 2.44 4.91 0.28
C LEU A 105 2.99 4.18 -0.95
N PRO A 106 2.70 2.86 -1.10
CA PRO A 106 3.21 2.04 -2.19
C PRO A 106 3.04 2.69 -3.57
N SER A 107 4.09 2.57 -4.38
CA SER A 107 4.16 3.13 -5.75
C SER A 107 4.07 4.66 -5.87
N LEU A 108 4.04 5.40 -4.76
CA LEU A 108 4.12 6.86 -4.78
C LEU A 108 5.54 7.30 -4.48
N ILE A 109 6.09 8.12 -5.37
CA ILE A 109 7.34 8.85 -5.16
C ILE A 109 7.01 10.32 -5.28
N VAL A 110 7.46 11.11 -4.30
CA VAL A 110 7.31 12.56 -4.31
C VAL A 110 8.64 13.16 -3.94
N ASP A 111 9.18 13.97 -4.84
CA ASP A 111 10.43 14.71 -4.64
C ASP A 111 10.11 16.21 -4.52
N ARG A 112 10.73 16.88 -3.56
CA ARG A 112 10.71 18.34 -3.40
C ARG A 112 12.00 18.91 -3.98
N PHE A 113 11.88 19.99 -4.75
CA PHE A 113 13.02 20.72 -5.33
C PHE A 113 12.80 22.23 -5.15
N GLY A 114 13.34 22.80 -4.08
CA GLY A 114 13.08 24.21 -3.76
C GLY A 114 11.76 24.39 -2.99
N ASP A 115 11.14 25.54 -3.21
CA ASP A 115 9.91 25.97 -2.50
C ASP A 115 8.64 25.42 -3.19
#